data_AF-A0A235F5P7-F1
#
_entry.id   AF-A0A235F5P7-F1
#
_cell.length_a   1.000
_cell.length_b   1.000
_cell.length_c   1.000
_cell.angle_alpha   90.00
_cell.angle_beta   90.00
_cell.angle_gamma   90.00
#
_symmetry.space_group_name_H-M   'P 1'
#
loop_
_entity.id
_entity.type
_entity.pdbx_description
1 polymer ?
#
loop_
_entity_poly.entity_id
_entity_poly.type
_entity_poly.pdbx_seq_one_letter_code
_entity_poly.pdbx_strand_id
1 'polypeptide(L)'
;MKKGLLFFLSMVMAFSIWGAFGAADSYAAAKTKEQIYLDRAHDLQWSLFNGRKSTKAQIYATMEKGFTTGFTHLFFRYHFKKAGLNSKGEQLYAVPAYDDMSFTQTGFCWNKKCLKGKQKYPSVKYITKGSDLFVTITQYQYNELSGNHVYTVKMIKKKNSKEPLRVYSIQRKYD
;
A
#
# COMPACT_ATOMS: atom_id res chain seq x y z
N MET A 1 1.85 53.42 32.05
CA MET A 1 2.71 52.26 31.71
C MET A 1 2.19 51.03 32.46
N LYS A 2 1.52 50.11 31.78
CA LYS A 2 1.22 48.75 32.29
C LYS A 2 1.45 47.78 31.14
N LYS A 3 2.40 46.86 31.35
CA LYS A 3 2.75 45.76 30.44
C LYS A 3 1.66 44.70 30.51
N GLY A 4 1.23 44.19 29.36
CA GLY A 4 0.27 43.09 29.25
C GLY A 4 0.69 42.16 28.12
N LEU A 5 1.50 41.17 28.46
CA LEU A 5 2.02 40.10 27.62
C LEU A 5 0.88 39.12 27.32
N LEU A 6 0.40 39.04 26.08
CA LEU A 6 -0.52 37.99 25.65
C LEU A 6 0.26 36.89 24.94
N PHE A 7 0.46 35.81 25.70
CA PHE A 7 1.05 34.54 25.28
C PHE A 7 0.18 33.87 24.20
N PHE A 8 0.81 33.48 23.09
CA PHE A 8 0.25 32.53 22.13
C PHE A 8 0.20 31.14 22.77
N LEU A 9 -0.99 30.59 23.01
CA LEU A 9 -1.17 29.17 23.29
C LEU A 9 -1.30 28.42 21.96
N SER A 10 -0.23 27.80 21.49
CA SER A 10 -0.27 26.81 20.41
C SER A 10 -0.90 25.52 20.94
N MET A 11 -2.14 25.24 20.57
CA MET A 11 -2.84 24.01 20.94
C MET A 11 -2.33 22.85 20.08
N VAL A 12 -1.38 22.08 20.61
CA VAL A 12 -0.98 20.77 20.05
C VAL A 12 -2.04 19.76 20.46
N MET A 13 -2.98 19.43 19.56
CA MET A 13 -3.90 18.31 19.78
C MET A 13 -3.16 16.99 19.53
N ALA A 14 -2.64 16.42 20.61
CA ALA A 14 -2.24 15.02 20.65
C ALA A 14 -3.51 14.15 20.77
N PHE A 15 -3.93 13.53 19.67
CA PHE A 15 -4.93 12.47 19.72
C PHE A 15 -4.24 11.18 20.19
N SER A 16 -4.31 10.90 21.50
CA SER A 16 -4.04 9.57 22.05
C SER A 16 -5.26 8.68 21.80
N ILE A 17 -5.19 7.78 20.83
CA ILE A 17 -6.18 6.71 20.67
C ILE A 17 -5.88 5.67 21.76
N TRP A 18 -6.72 5.67 22.78
CA TRP A 18 -6.75 4.65 23.83
C TRP A 18 -7.09 3.29 23.18
N GLY A 19 -6.15 2.36 23.26
CA GLY A 19 -6.40 0.95 22.97
C GLY A 19 -7.15 0.33 24.14
N ALA A 20 -8.42 -0.02 23.94
CA ALA A 20 -9.14 -0.90 24.84
C ALA A 20 -8.59 -2.32 24.68
N PHE A 21 -7.75 -2.74 25.64
CA PHE A 21 -7.45 -4.14 25.89
C PHE A 21 -8.53 -4.71 26.81
N GLY A 22 -9.15 -5.81 26.40
CA GLY A 22 -9.93 -6.67 27.31
C GLY A 22 -11.34 -6.96 26.84
N ALA A 23 -11.49 -7.97 25.98
CA ALA A 23 -12.55 -8.97 26.08
C ALA A 23 -12.12 -10.15 25.19
N ALA A 24 -12.13 -11.35 25.76
CA ALA A 24 -12.16 -12.58 24.99
C ALA A 24 -13.30 -12.48 23.97
N ASP A 25 -13.08 -12.90 22.72
CA ASP A 25 -14.13 -13.44 21.84
C ASP A 25 -13.63 -13.61 20.40
N SER A 26 -14.18 -14.65 19.76
CA SER A 26 -14.04 -15.07 18.37
C SER A 26 -14.65 -14.11 17.35
N TYR A 27 -14.53 -12.79 17.56
CA TYR A 27 -14.81 -11.80 16.52
C TYR A 27 -13.49 -11.45 15.82
N ALA A 28 -13.36 -11.82 14.55
CA ALA A 28 -12.29 -11.28 13.72
C ALA A 28 -12.37 -9.76 13.79
N ALA A 29 -11.41 -9.12 14.47
CA ALA A 29 -11.38 -7.66 14.60
C ALA A 29 -11.57 -7.04 13.21
N ALA A 30 -12.52 -6.10 13.09
CA ALA A 30 -12.82 -5.47 11.82
C ALA A 30 -11.54 -4.90 11.19
N LYS A 31 -11.32 -5.19 9.90
CA LYS A 31 -10.14 -4.69 9.19
C LYS A 31 -10.12 -3.17 9.22
N THR A 32 -8.95 -2.59 9.42
CA THR A 32 -8.80 -1.13 9.33
C THR A 32 -9.01 -0.68 7.88
N LYS A 33 -9.30 0.61 7.65
CA LYS A 33 -9.49 1.15 6.30
C LYS A 33 -8.24 0.95 5.43
N GLU A 34 -7.07 1.09 6.03
CA GLU A 34 -5.77 0.93 5.38
C GLU A 34 -5.56 -0.53 4.93
N GLN A 35 -5.95 -1.50 5.77
CA GLN A 35 -5.91 -2.92 5.42
C GLN A 35 -6.80 -3.21 4.22
N ILE A 36 -8.03 -2.69 4.22
CA ILE A 36 -8.98 -2.88 3.11
C ILE A 36 -8.40 -2.33 1.80
N TYR A 37 -7.84 -1.12 1.82
CA TYR A 37 -7.27 -0.51 0.61
C TYR A 37 -5.99 -1.20 0.14
N LEU A 38 -5.14 -1.66 1.06
CA LEU A 38 -3.98 -2.47 0.73
C LEU A 38 -4.37 -3.81 0.10
N ASP A 39 -5.29 -4.55 0.71
CA ASP A 39 -5.72 -5.85 0.17
C ASP A 39 -6.32 -5.68 -1.23
N ARG A 40 -7.15 -4.64 -1.42
CA ARG A 40 -7.67 -4.29 -2.74
C ARG A 40 -6.56 -3.97 -3.75
N ALA A 41 -5.52 -3.21 -3.35
CA ALA A 41 -4.40 -2.90 -4.23
C ALA A 41 -3.63 -4.17 -4.61
N HIS A 42 -3.46 -5.11 -3.68
CA HIS A 42 -2.85 -6.41 -3.94
C HIS A 42 -3.65 -7.16 -5.00
N ASP A 43 -4.95 -7.32 -4.77
CA ASP A 43 -5.83 -8.06 -5.67
C ASP A 43 -5.83 -7.47 -7.09
N LEU A 44 -5.87 -6.13 -7.21
CA LEU A 44 -5.80 -5.44 -8.50
C LEU A 44 -4.49 -5.76 -9.23
N GLN A 45 -3.36 -5.70 -8.53
CA GLN A 45 -2.06 -5.98 -9.13
C GLN A 45 -1.95 -7.44 -9.56
N TRP A 46 -2.26 -8.38 -8.67
CA TRP A 46 -2.18 -9.82 -8.93
C TRP A 46 -3.21 -10.29 -9.96
N SER A 47 -4.32 -9.57 -10.13
CA SER A 47 -5.26 -9.83 -11.22
C SER A 47 -4.67 -9.64 -12.61
N LEU A 48 -3.49 -9.03 -12.74
CA LEU A 48 -2.80 -8.85 -14.02
C LEU A 48 -1.67 -9.85 -14.24
N PHE A 49 -1.44 -10.76 -13.28
CA PHE A 49 -0.37 -11.75 -13.31
C PHE A 49 -0.85 -13.04 -14.00
N ASN A 50 0.00 -14.07 -14.00
CA ASN A 50 -0.28 -15.40 -14.55
C ASN A 50 -0.54 -15.38 -16.06
N GLY A 51 0.29 -14.65 -16.82
CA GLY A 51 0.25 -14.62 -18.28
C GLY A 51 -0.99 -13.92 -18.87
N ARG A 52 -1.78 -13.22 -18.04
CA ARG A 52 -2.91 -12.43 -18.51
C ARG A 52 -2.43 -11.34 -19.47
N LYS A 53 -3.04 -11.32 -20.65
CA LYS A 53 -2.76 -10.35 -21.70
C LYS A 53 -3.79 -9.23 -21.64
N SER A 54 -3.33 -7.99 -21.60
CA SER A 54 -4.21 -6.82 -21.56
C SER A 54 -3.62 -5.67 -22.34
N THR A 55 -4.47 -4.79 -22.85
CA THR A 55 -4.01 -3.54 -23.46
C THR A 55 -3.46 -2.61 -22.37
N LYS A 56 -2.60 -1.66 -22.77
CA LYS A 56 -2.09 -0.64 -21.83
C LYS A 56 -3.23 0.12 -21.13
N ALA A 57 -4.29 0.45 -21.86
CA ALA A 57 -5.46 1.12 -21.30
C ALA A 57 -6.16 0.29 -20.22
N GLN A 58 -6.35 -1.02 -20.46
CA GLN A 58 -6.95 -1.94 -19.49
C GLN A 58 -6.10 -2.10 -18.22
N ILE A 59 -4.76 -2.15 -18.38
CA ILE A 59 -3.83 -2.21 -17.25
C ILE A 59 -3.94 -0.95 -16.40
N TYR A 60 -3.91 0.23 -17.02
CA TYR A 60 -4.04 1.50 -16.30
C TYR A 60 -5.40 1.63 -15.61
N ALA A 61 -6.49 1.30 -16.32
CA ALA A 61 -7.84 1.31 -15.75
C ALA A 61 -8.01 0.36 -14.56
N THR A 62 -7.25 -0.74 -14.52
CA THR A 62 -7.25 -1.68 -13.39
C THR A 62 -6.40 -1.16 -12.25
N MET A 63 -5.14 -0.80 -12.50
CA MET A 63 -4.19 -0.37 -11.48
C MET A 63 -4.62 0.94 -10.82
N GLU A 64 -5.10 1.93 -11.56
CA GLU A 64 -5.45 3.25 -11.00
C GLU A 64 -6.65 3.24 -10.05
N LYS A 65 -7.33 2.09 -9.90
CA LYS A 65 -8.34 1.86 -8.85
C LYS A 65 -7.73 1.74 -7.45
N GLY A 66 -6.46 1.38 -7.34
CA GLY A 66 -5.74 1.19 -6.07
C GLY A 66 -4.35 1.83 -6.01
N PHE A 67 -3.82 2.26 -7.15
CA PHE A 67 -2.49 2.84 -7.29
C PHE A 67 -2.56 4.25 -7.90
N THR A 68 -1.57 5.07 -7.61
CA THR A 68 -1.41 6.36 -8.30
C THR A 68 -0.91 6.15 -9.73
N THR A 69 -1.27 7.04 -10.66
CA THR A 69 -0.78 7.01 -12.05
C THR A 69 0.74 6.92 -12.14
N GLY A 70 1.46 7.65 -11.29
CA GLY A 70 2.93 7.60 -11.23
C GLY A 70 3.45 6.20 -10.89
N PHE A 71 2.85 5.53 -9.91
CA PHE A 71 3.20 4.15 -9.59
C PHE A 71 2.82 3.19 -10.72
N THR A 72 1.61 3.31 -11.27
CA THR A 72 1.14 2.49 -12.40
C THR A 72 2.09 2.57 -13.58
N HIS A 73 2.61 3.76 -13.88
CA HIS A 73 3.58 3.96 -14.95
C HIS A 73 4.90 3.23 -14.68
N LEU A 74 5.46 3.37 -13.47
CA LEU A 74 6.69 2.68 -13.06
C LEU A 74 6.50 1.15 -13.12
N PHE A 75 5.40 0.66 -12.54
CA PHE A 75 5.06 -0.76 -12.51
C PHE A 75 4.92 -1.34 -13.92
N PHE A 76 4.20 -0.64 -14.80
CA PHE A 76 4.05 -1.03 -16.20
C PHE A 76 5.39 -1.17 -16.91
N ARG A 77 6.27 -0.17 -16.80
CA ARG A 77 7.58 -0.18 -17.46
C ARG A 77 8.47 -1.32 -16.98
N TYR A 78 8.37 -1.67 -15.70
CA TYR A 78 9.22 -2.67 -15.10
C TYR A 78 8.77 -4.10 -15.48
N HIS A 79 7.50 -4.44 -15.22
CA HIS A 79 7.00 -5.81 -15.30
C HIS A 79 6.38 -6.19 -16.65
N PHE A 80 5.73 -5.26 -17.34
CA PHE A 80 4.97 -5.64 -18.53
C PHE A 80 5.85 -5.70 -19.77
N LYS A 81 5.77 -6.83 -20.49
CA LYS A 81 6.40 -7.04 -21.79
C LYS A 81 5.34 -7.18 -22.88
N LYS A 82 5.70 -6.85 -24.12
CA LYS A 82 4.81 -7.02 -25.28
C LYS A 82 4.46 -8.50 -25.44
N ALA A 83 3.17 -8.79 -25.65
CA ALA A 83 2.62 -10.14 -25.69
C ALA A 83 1.79 -10.42 -26.95
N GLY A 84 2.07 -9.69 -28.03
CA GLY A 84 1.36 -9.77 -29.31
C GLY A 84 0.30 -8.67 -29.50
N LEU A 85 -0.55 -8.84 -30.52
CA LEU A 85 -1.67 -7.95 -30.82
C LEU A 85 -2.99 -8.67 -30.56
N ASN A 86 -4.06 -7.93 -30.26
CA ASN A 86 -5.41 -8.50 -30.27
C ASN A 86 -6.01 -8.50 -31.69
N SER A 87 -7.23 -9.01 -31.84
CA SER A 87 -7.95 -9.07 -33.11
C SER A 87 -8.24 -7.70 -33.75
N LYS A 88 -8.15 -6.62 -32.97
CA LYS A 88 -8.31 -5.23 -33.43
C LYS A 88 -6.96 -4.56 -33.77
N GLY A 89 -5.85 -5.29 -33.70
CA GLY A 89 -4.51 -4.75 -33.94
C GLY A 89 -3.92 -3.98 -32.74
N GLU A 90 -4.56 -3.99 -31.58
CA GLU A 90 -4.05 -3.29 -30.38
C GLU A 90 -2.94 -4.09 -29.69
N GLN A 91 -1.89 -3.41 -29.25
CA GLN A 91 -0.78 -4.03 -28.52
C GLN A 91 -1.23 -4.58 -27.17
N LEU A 92 -1.00 -5.88 -26.97
CA LEU A 92 -1.17 -6.57 -25.70
C LEU A 92 0.15 -6.63 -24.93
N TYR A 93 0.02 -6.62 -23.61
CA TYR A 93 1.11 -6.75 -22.66
C TYR A 93 0.78 -7.81 -21.62
N ALA A 94 1.80 -8.46 -21.08
CA ALA A 94 1.68 -9.42 -19.98
C ALA A 94 2.89 -9.33 -19.05
N VAL A 95 2.70 -9.78 -17.80
CA VAL A 95 3.77 -10.00 -16.83
C VAL A 95 4.38 -11.39 -17.09
N PRO A 96 5.68 -11.52 -17.37
CA PRO A 96 6.37 -12.80 -17.51
C PRO A 96 6.26 -13.66 -16.24
N ALA A 97 6.36 -14.98 -16.39
CA ALA A 97 6.24 -15.93 -15.27
C ALA A 97 7.42 -15.89 -14.28
N TYR A 98 8.55 -15.29 -14.66
CA TYR A 98 9.81 -15.31 -13.88
C TYR A 98 10.10 -13.99 -13.16
N ASP A 99 9.09 -13.17 -12.92
CA ASP A 99 9.35 -11.77 -12.63
C ASP A 99 9.76 -11.50 -11.17
N ASP A 100 10.90 -10.82 -11.06
CA ASP A 100 11.37 -10.04 -9.92
C ASP A 100 10.18 -9.43 -9.15
N MET A 101 10.18 -9.52 -7.82
CA MET A 101 9.07 -9.08 -6.98
C MET A 101 9.20 -7.61 -6.50
N SER A 102 10.20 -6.87 -6.98
CA SER A 102 10.61 -5.54 -6.46
C SER A 102 9.46 -4.53 -6.30
N PHE A 103 8.52 -4.44 -7.25
CA PHE A 103 7.34 -3.57 -7.17
C PHE A 103 6.02 -4.33 -6.94
N THR A 104 6.07 -5.64 -6.78
CA THR A 104 4.90 -6.46 -6.49
C THR A 104 4.51 -6.32 -5.03
N GLN A 105 3.22 -6.23 -4.71
CA GLN A 105 2.73 -6.23 -3.35
C GLN A 105 2.67 -7.67 -2.83
N THR A 106 3.35 -7.96 -1.73
CA THR A 106 3.37 -9.31 -1.11
C THR A 106 2.44 -9.44 0.09
N GLY A 107 1.70 -8.38 0.42
CA GLY A 107 0.80 -8.36 1.58
C GLY A 107 1.53 -8.07 2.90
N PHE A 108 0.74 -7.99 3.98
CA PHE A 108 1.20 -7.78 5.35
C PHE A 108 0.54 -8.81 6.27
N CYS A 109 1.28 -9.25 7.29
CA CYS A 109 0.81 -10.21 8.27
C CYS A 109 0.10 -9.48 9.43
N TRP A 110 -1.24 -9.42 9.41
CA TRP A 110 -2.05 -8.65 10.37
C TRP A 110 -2.58 -9.43 11.58
N ASN A 111 -2.35 -10.74 11.66
CA ASN A 111 -2.91 -11.59 12.73
C ASN A 111 -1.87 -12.56 13.32
N LYS A 112 -2.18 -13.14 14.48
CA LYS A 112 -1.26 -14.07 15.16
C LYS A 112 -0.91 -15.30 14.31
N LYS A 113 -1.87 -15.79 13.50
CA LYS A 113 -1.67 -16.98 12.67
C LYS A 113 -0.60 -16.77 11.61
N CYS A 114 -0.52 -15.58 11.01
CA CYS A 114 0.48 -15.29 9.97
C CYS A 114 1.86 -14.90 10.50
N LEU A 115 1.99 -14.42 11.75
CA LEU A 115 3.27 -13.88 12.26
C LEU A 115 4.31 -14.93 12.67
N LYS A 116 3.97 -16.22 12.69
CA LYS A 116 4.87 -17.36 13.02
C LYS A 116 5.88 -17.08 14.15
N GLY A 117 5.48 -16.35 15.19
CA GLY A 117 6.28 -16.03 16.38
C GLY A 117 7.45 -15.05 16.20
N LYS A 118 8.06 -14.94 15.01
CA LYS A 118 9.25 -14.11 14.75
C LYS A 118 8.95 -12.75 14.11
N GLN A 119 7.72 -12.53 13.63
CA GLN A 119 7.35 -11.29 12.94
C GLN A 119 6.56 -10.37 13.87
N LYS A 120 6.84 -9.05 13.80
CA LYS A 120 6.03 -8.02 14.45
C LYS A 120 4.83 -7.66 13.57
N TYR A 121 3.73 -7.24 14.20
CA TYR A 121 2.62 -6.64 13.48
C TYR A 121 3.08 -5.44 12.64
N PRO A 122 2.38 -5.10 11.54
CA PRO A 122 2.74 -3.94 10.73
C PRO A 122 2.61 -2.66 11.54
N SER A 123 3.62 -1.80 11.45
CA SER A 123 3.56 -0.44 11.96
C SER A 123 2.87 0.44 10.94
N VAL A 124 1.92 1.26 11.38
CA VAL A 124 1.23 2.25 10.54
C VAL A 124 1.57 3.65 11.04
N LYS A 125 2.03 4.52 10.12
CA LYS A 125 2.35 5.92 10.40
C LYS A 125 1.53 6.83 9.50
N TYR A 126 0.90 7.84 10.09
CA TYR A 126 0.11 8.85 9.39
C TYR A 126 0.86 10.18 9.39
N ILE A 127 0.95 10.82 8.23
CA ILE A 127 1.55 12.14 8.08
C ILE A 127 0.62 12.98 7.22
N THR A 128 0.26 14.17 7.68
CA THR A 128 -0.45 15.15 6.85
C THR A 128 0.56 16.17 6.36
N LYS A 129 0.66 16.37 5.04
CA LYS A 129 1.46 17.46 4.45
C LYS A 129 0.56 18.33 3.62
N GLY A 130 0.47 19.61 4.01
CA GLY A 130 -0.57 20.50 3.50
C GLY A 130 -1.93 19.90 3.81
N SER A 131 -2.62 19.43 2.78
CA SER A 131 -3.95 18.86 2.90
C SER A 131 -4.08 17.39 2.55
N ASP A 132 -2.97 16.76 2.14
CA ASP A 132 -2.96 15.36 1.73
C ASP A 132 -2.58 14.47 2.90
N LEU A 133 -3.28 13.34 3.03
CA LEU A 133 -2.98 12.31 4.02
C LEU A 133 -2.03 11.28 3.41
N PHE A 134 -0.88 11.09 4.05
CA PHE A 134 0.10 10.07 3.73
C PHE A 134 0.06 8.98 4.79
N VAL A 135 0.01 7.72 4.35
CA VAL A 135 0.02 6.54 5.23
C VAL A 135 1.23 5.70 4.85
N THR A 136 2.09 5.40 5.81
CA THR A 136 3.25 4.50 5.64
C THR A 136 3.02 3.27 6.48
N ILE A 137 3.08 2.10 5.84
CA ILE A 137 2.90 0.80 6.49
C ILE A 137 4.18 0.01 6.30
N THR A 138 4.76 -0.45 7.41
CA THR A 138 6.05 -1.13 7.42
C THR A 138 5.98 -2.40 8.26
N GLN A 139 6.58 -3.49 7.78
CA GLN A 139 6.71 -4.74 8.51
C GLN A 139 8.03 -5.41 8.16
N TYR A 140 8.69 -5.99 9.15
CA TYR A 140 9.81 -6.90 8.92
C TYR A 140 9.28 -8.26 8.47
N GLN A 141 9.67 -8.69 7.28
CA GLN A 141 9.30 -9.96 6.67
C GLN A 141 10.45 -10.94 6.87
N TYR A 142 10.18 -11.97 7.67
CA TYR A 142 11.08 -13.12 7.81
C TYR A 142 10.86 -14.07 6.63
N ASN A 143 11.85 -14.22 5.76
CA ASN A 143 11.81 -15.14 4.62
C ASN A 143 13.22 -15.71 4.38
N GLU A 144 13.39 -16.99 4.71
CA GLU A 144 14.68 -17.70 4.58
C GLU A 144 15.09 -17.94 3.13
N LEU A 145 14.15 -17.91 2.18
CA LEU A 145 14.42 -18.15 0.76
C LEU A 145 14.80 -16.87 0.02
N SER A 146 14.01 -15.80 0.20
CA SER A 146 14.22 -14.54 -0.53
C SER A 146 15.11 -13.54 0.22
N GLY A 147 15.55 -13.88 1.42
CA GLY A 147 16.18 -12.94 2.35
C GLY A 147 15.17 -12.18 3.20
N ASN A 148 15.56 -11.97 4.45
CA ASN A 148 14.84 -11.11 5.38
C ASN A 148 14.88 -9.67 4.87
N HIS A 149 13.77 -8.96 5.05
CA HIS A 149 13.69 -7.58 4.59
C HIS A 149 12.64 -6.79 5.36
N VAL A 150 12.84 -5.47 5.38
CA VAL A 150 11.80 -4.52 5.76
C VAL A 150 10.96 -4.20 4.53
N TYR A 151 9.69 -4.60 4.60
CA TYR A 151 8.70 -4.30 3.56
C TYR A 151 7.92 -3.05 3.93
N THR A 152 7.88 -2.07 3.02
CA THR A 152 7.20 -0.79 3.21
C THR A 152 6.28 -0.46 2.05
N VAL A 153 5.03 -0.11 2.35
CA VAL A 153 4.06 0.43 1.39
C VAL A 153 3.67 1.83 1.83
N LYS A 154 3.64 2.77 0.89
CA LYS A 154 3.19 4.14 1.11
C LYS A 154 1.97 4.44 0.27
N MET A 155 0.97 5.00 0.93
CA MET A 155 -0.31 5.39 0.34
C MET A 155 -0.58 6.88 0.53
N ILE A 156 -1.34 7.45 -0.38
CA ILE A 156 -1.75 8.84 -0.35
C ILE A 156 -3.25 8.95 -0.57
N LYS A 157 -3.90 9.87 0.15
CA LYS A 157 -5.24 10.35 -0.13
C LYS A 157 -5.17 11.87 -0.29
N LYS A 158 -5.52 12.34 -1.49
CA LYS A 158 -5.56 13.78 -1.79
C LYS A 158 -6.74 14.46 -1.11
N LYS A 159 -6.55 15.70 -0.64
CA LYS A 159 -7.66 16.52 -0.11
C LYS A 159 -8.75 16.66 -1.15
N ASN A 160 -10.00 16.64 -0.71
CA ASN A 160 -11.20 16.81 -1.56
C ASN A 160 -11.37 15.73 -2.65
N SER A 161 -10.49 14.72 -2.70
CA SER A 161 -10.71 13.57 -3.56
C SER A 161 -11.73 12.64 -2.93
N LYS A 162 -12.76 12.28 -3.71
CA LYS A 162 -13.67 11.16 -3.39
C LYS A 162 -12.97 9.81 -3.53
N GLU A 163 -11.76 9.79 -4.07
CA GLU A 163 -10.99 8.57 -4.29
C GLU A 163 -10.45 8.01 -2.98
N PRO A 164 -10.30 6.67 -2.90
CA PRO A 164 -9.71 6.02 -1.73
C PRO A 164 -8.22 6.33 -1.57
N LEU A 165 -7.63 5.86 -0.47
CA LEU A 165 -6.17 5.76 -0.36
C LEU A 165 -5.63 4.96 -1.56
N ARG A 166 -4.58 5.49 -2.18
CA ARG A 166 -3.89 4.84 -3.30
C ARG A 166 -2.42 4.64 -2.99
N VAL A 167 -1.90 3.48 -3.38
CA VAL A 167 -0.48 3.17 -3.26
C VAL A 167 0.33 4.01 -4.25
N TYR A 168 1.38 4.65 -3.78
CA TYR A 168 2.32 5.41 -4.63
C TYR A 168 3.75 4.91 -4.53
N SER A 169 4.06 4.05 -3.55
CA SER A 169 5.39 3.46 -3.40
C SER A 169 5.31 2.11 -2.69
N ILE A 170 6.08 1.16 -3.21
CA ILE A 170 6.39 -0.13 -2.59
C ILE A 170 7.92 -0.21 -2.51
N GLN A 171 8.44 -0.60 -1.35
CA GLN A 171 9.88 -0.66 -1.08
C GLN A 171 10.21 -1.92 -0.27
N ARG A 172 11.32 -2.56 -0.63
CA ARG A 172 11.95 -3.63 0.13
C ARG A 172 13.37 -3.22 0.46
N LYS A 173 13.74 -3.32 1.73
CA LYS A 173 15.13 -3.16 2.17
C LYS A 173 15.57 -4.50 2.75
N TYR A 174 16.36 -5.24 1.99
CA TYR A 174 16.99 -6.48 2.43
C TYR A 174 18.09 -6.17 3.44
N ASP A 175 18.29 -7.10 4.36
CA ASP A 175 19.41 -7.08 5.31
C ASP A 175 20.74 -7.38 4.62
#